data_AF-R9LJY3-F1
#
_entry.id   AF-R9LJY3-F1
#
_cell.length_a   1.000
_cell.length_b   1.000
_cell.length_c   1.000
_cell.angle_alpha   90.00
_cell.angle_beta   90.00
_cell.angle_gamma   90.00
#
_symmetry.space_group_name_H-M   'P 1'
#
loop_
_entity.id
_entity.type
_entity.pdbx_description
1 polymer ?
#
loop_
_entity_poly.entity_id
_entity_poly.type
_entity_poly.pdbx_seq_one_letter_code
_entity_poly.pdbx_strand_id
1 'polypeptide(L)'
;MSRKYSEEYYTLKAELEEIQSQLSAFENAGGRAQRFVKLTERYADFTELTPAILNEFISKIEVHERDRKRAKNAIQHIGIYFNYIGKFENEVTQLAEPTEQEIRQMREEIEEAQKEKSRAYHREYSRAYRARNLEKQREYDRIKAREYRARKKAQAAAQ
;
A
#
# COMPACT_ATOMS: atom_id res chain seq x y z
N MET A 1 62.03 -30.44 13.00
CA MET A 1 61.23 -29.86 11.90
C MET A 1 60.70 -28.51 12.38
N SER A 2 61.06 -27.44 11.66
CA SER A 2 61.07 -26.05 12.15
C SER A 2 59.64 -25.48 12.29
N ARG A 3 59.33 -24.91 13.46
CA ARG A 3 58.07 -24.22 13.83
C ARG A 3 57.61 -23.18 12.78
N LYS A 4 58.58 -22.56 12.10
CA LYS A 4 58.35 -21.59 11.03
C LYS A 4 57.63 -22.19 9.82
N TYR A 5 57.94 -23.44 9.48
CA TYR A 5 57.34 -24.14 8.34
C TYR A 5 55.86 -24.48 8.60
N SER A 6 55.52 -24.80 9.85
CA SER A 6 54.12 -25.04 10.23
C SER A 6 53.30 -23.75 10.23
N GLU A 7 53.88 -22.63 10.68
CA GLU A 7 53.21 -21.33 10.68
C GLU A 7 52.92 -20.86 9.25
N GLU A 8 53.91 -20.92 8.36
CA GLU A 8 53.76 -20.59 6.94
C GLU A 8 52.71 -21.47 6.23
N TYR A 9 52.61 -22.75 6.58
CA TYR A 9 51.59 -23.64 6.02
C TYR A 9 50.16 -23.21 6.39
N TYR A 10 49.92 -22.85 7.65
CA TYR A 10 48.60 -22.43 8.10
C TYR A 10 48.22 -21.05 7.57
N THR A 11 49.18 -20.13 7.42
CA THR A 11 48.91 -18.82 6.81
C THR A 11 48.56 -18.96 5.34
N LEU A 12 49.33 -19.75 4.56
CA LEU A 12 48.99 -19.99 3.15
C LEU A 12 47.64 -20.68 2.99
N LYS A 13 47.29 -21.61 3.89
CA LYS A 13 45.99 -22.27 3.83
C LYS A 13 44.85 -21.30 4.09
N ALA A 14 44.99 -20.39 5.06
CA ALA A 14 43.99 -19.38 5.36
C ALA A 14 43.83 -18.38 4.19
N GLU A 15 44.94 -17.93 3.60
CA GLU A 15 44.92 -17.07 2.41
C GLU A 15 44.24 -17.76 1.22
N LEU A 16 44.49 -19.06 1.04
CA LEU A 16 43.88 -19.84 -0.03
C LEU A 16 42.37 -19.99 0.16
N GLU A 17 41.91 -20.24 1.39
CA GLU A 17 40.48 -20.28 1.74
C GLU A 17 39.81 -18.91 1.53
N GLU A 18 40.49 -17.81 1.89
CA GLU A 18 40.00 -16.45 1.67
C GLU A 18 39.88 -16.12 0.18
N ILE A 19 40.93 -16.40 -0.60
CA ILE A 19 40.93 -16.18 -2.05
C ILE A 19 39.86 -17.05 -2.72
N GLN A 20 39.71 -18.32 -2.34
CA GLN A 20 38.64 -19.18 -2.87
C GLN A 20 37.24 -18.64 -2.54
N SER A 21 37.04 -18.14 -1.32
CA SER A 21 35.79 -17.50 -0.91
C SER A 21 35.50 -16.27 -1.79
N GLN A 22 36.48 -15.40 -1.97
CA GLN A 22 36.36 -14.21 -2.84
C GLN A 22 36.08 -14.60 -4.29
N LEU A 23 36.82 -15.56 -4.86
CA LEU A 23 36.63 -16.05 -6.23
C LEU A 23 35.22 -16.65 -6.41
N SER A 24 34.75 -17.43 -5.44
CA SER A 24 33.39 -17.96 -5.44
C SER A 24 32.34 -16.85 -5.41
N ALA A 25 32.55 -15.78 -4.64
CA ALA A 25 31.66 -14.64 -4.60
C ALA A 25 31.61 -13.90 -5.95
N PHE A 26 32.77 -13.73 -6.60
CA PHE A 26 32.90 -13.10 -7.92
C PHE A 26 32.31 -13.97 -9.05
N GLU A 27 32.61 -15.26 -9.10
CA GLU A 27 32.02 -16.19 -10.07
C GLU A 27 30.51 -16.30 -9.89
N ASN A 28 30.04 -16.31 -8.64
CA ASN A 28 28.62 -16.23 -8.36
C ASN A 28 28.03 -14.91 -8.85
N ALA A 29 28.71 -13.77 -8.76
CA ALA A 29 28.22 -12.50 -9.31
C ALA A 29 28.18 -12.48 -10.85
N GLY A 30 29.25 -12.87 -11.52
CA GLY A 30 29.32 -12.92 -12.99
C GLY A 30 28.36 -13.93 -13.61
N GLY A 31 28.26 -15.12 -13.03
CA GLY A 31 27.31 -16.15 -13.45
C GLY A 31 25.85 -15.80 -13.15
N ARG A 32 25.58 -15.04 -12.08
CA ARG A 32 24.23 -14.55 -11.76
C ARG A 32 23.72 -13.57 -12.80
N ALA A 33 24.52 -12.58 -13.20
CA ALA A 33 24.12 -11.62 -14.22
C ALA A 33 23.79 -12.31 -15.55
N GLN A 34 24.62 -13.27 -15.99
CA GLN A 34 24.34 -14.05 -17.19
C GLN A 34 23.06 -14.88 -17.09
N ARG A 35 22.77 -15.48 -15.94
CA ARG A 35 21.52 -16.22 -15.71
C ARG A 35 20.30 -15.30 -15.74
N PHE A 36 20.42 -14.08 -15.20
CA PHE A 36 19.36 -13.08 -15.26
C PHE A 36 19.08 -12.65 -16.70
N VAL A 37 20.12 -12.34 -17.49
CA VAL A 37 19.98 -11.97 -18.91
C VAL A 37 19.30 -13.09 -19.71
N LYS A 38 19.70 -14.35 -19.48
CA LYS A 38 19.05 -15.50 -20.13
C LYS A 38 17.57 -15.66 -19.71
N LEU A 39 17.25 -15.35 -18.46
CA LEU A 39 15.88 -15.37 -17.97
C LEU A 39 15.05 -14.26 -18.63
N THR A 40 15.60 -13.04 -18.72
CA THR A 40 14.94 -11.92 -19.42
C THR A 40 14.77 -12.20 -20.90
N GLU A 41 15.74 -12.82 -21.57
CA GLU A 41 15.65 -13.19 -22.99
C GLU A 41 14.55 -14.23 -23.24
N ARG A 42 14.45 -15.24 -22.36
CA ARG A 42 13.40 -16.27 -22.45
C ARG A 42 12.00 -15.68 -22.36
N TYR A 43 11.85 -14.62 -21.58
CA TYR A 43 10.59 -13.92 -21.33
C TYR A 43 10.63 -12.49 -21.87
N ALA A 44 11.32 -12.23 -22.99
CA ALA A 44 11.33 -10.90 -23.60
C ALA A 44 10.02 -10.63 -24.38
N ASP A 45 9.45 -11.69 -24.97
CA ASP A 45 8.28 -11.62 -25.87
C ASP A 45 7.02 -12.27 -25.26
N PHE A 46 6.73 -12.05 -23.98
CA PHE A 46 5.44 -12.51 -23.43
C PHE A 46 4.31 -11.52 -23.77
N THR A 47 3.18 -12.04 -24.23
CA THR A 47 1.95 -11.26 -24.41
C THR A 47 1.21 -11.05 -23.08
N GLU A 48 1.35 -11.99 -22.14
CA GLU A 48 0.66 -11.97 -20.85
C GLU A 48 1.64 -12.24 -19.69
N LEU A 49 1.58 -11.39 -18.66
CA LEU A 49 2.36 -11.55 -17.45
C LEU A 49 1.69 -12.60 -16.55
N THR A 50 2.20 -13.82 -16.56
CA THR A 50 1.66 -14.91 -15.75
C THR A 50 2.29 -14.97 -14.35
N PRO A 51 1.57 -15.47 -13.32
CA PRO A 51 2.15 -15.68 -11.99
C PRO A 51 3.35 -16.63 -11.99
N ALA A 52 3.40 -17.59 -12.91
CA ALA A 52 4.53 -18.49 -13.06
C ALA A 52 5.81 -17.73 -13.45
N ILE A 53 5.72 -16.83 -14.42
CA ILE A 53 6.83 -15.95 -14.82
C ILE A 53 7.27 -15.09 -13.64
N LEU A 54 6.34 -14.46 -12.93
CA LEU A 54 6.66 -13.63 -11.76
C LEU A 54 7.41 -14.40 -10.67
N ASN A 55 7.00 -15.64 -10.38
CA ASN A 55 7.69 -16.47 -9.39
C ASN A 55 9.10 -16.87 -9.83
N GLU A 56 9.35 -17.01 -11.14
CA GLU A 56 10.70 -17.25 -11.66
C GLU A 56 11.60 -16.01 -11.54
N PHE A 57 11.03 -14.81 -11.64
CA PHE A 57 11.78 -13.56 -11.51
C PHE A 57 11.98 -13.10 -10.06
N ILE A 58 11.03 -13.36 -9.17
CA ILE A 58 11.02 -12.80 -7.82
C ILE A 58 11.59 -13.81 -6.82
N SER A 59 12.59 -13.39 -6.06
CA SER A 59 13.20 -14.15 -4.97
C SER A 59 12.40 -14.01 -3.68
N LYS A 60 12.10 -12.77 -3.28
CA LYS A 60 11.31 -12.46 -2.08
C LYS A 60 10.59 -11.12 -2.24
N ILE A 61 9.50 -10.98 -1.49
CA ILE A 61 8.74 -9.73 -1.39
C ILE A 61 8.74 -9.32 0.08
N GLU A 62 9.33 -8.17 0.38
CA GLU A 62 9.32 -7.55 1.69
C GLU A 62 8.14 -6.59 1.78
N VAL A 63 7.25 -6.86 2.73
CA VAL A 63 6.03 -6.08 2.92
C VAL A 63 6.17 -5.30 4.21
N HIS A 64 6.32 -3.98 4.12
CA HIS A 64 6.48 -3.11 5.28
C HIS A 64 5.14 -2.85 5.98
N GLU A 65 5.21 -2.28 7.19
CA GLU A 65 4.00 -1.90 7.93
C GLU A 65 3.16 -0.89 7.13
N ARG A 66 1.85 -1.06 7.20
CA ARG A 66 0.90 -0.11 6.61
C ARG A 66 0.91 1.18 7.39
N ASP A 67 0.67 2.28 6.70
CA ASP A 67 0.61 3.57 7.35
C ASP A 67 -0.55 3.69 8.37
N ARG A 68 -1.74 3.20 8.01
CA ARG A 68 -2.90 3.15 8.92
C ARG A 68 -3.31 1.71 9.18
N LYS A 69 -3.25 1.27 10.45
CA LYS A 69 -3.68 -0.08 10.86
C LYS A 69 -5.16 -0.31 10.52
N ARG A 70 -5.46 -1.50 9.99
CA ARG A 70 -6.82 -1.98 9.61
C ARG A 70 -7.55 -1.17 8.53
N ALA A 71 -6.96 -0.10 7.98
CA ALA A 71 -7.56 0.61 6.86
C ALA A 71 -7.40 -0.21 5.56
N LYS A 72 -8.50 -0.35 4.81
CA LYS A 72 -8.53 -1.12 3.55
C LYS A 72 -7.68 -0.48 2.45
N ASN A 73 -7.67 0.86 2.39
CA ASN A 73 -7.00 1.63 1.35
C ASN A 73 -5.77 2.36 1.91
N ALA A 74 -5.04 1.76 2.85
CA ALA A 74 -3.82 2.37 3.36
C ALA A 74 -2.67 2.18 2.38
N ILE A 75 -1.85 3.23 2.23
CA ILE A 75 -0.59 3.15 1.50
C ILE A 75 0.35 2.20 2.25
N GLN A 76 1.04 1.34 1.49
CA GLN A 76 1.94 0.31 2.01
C GLN A 76 3.20 0.25 1.12
N HIS A 77 4.37 0.24 1.75
CA HIS A 77 5.63 0.08 1.03
C HIS A 77 5.92 -1.41 0.81
N ILE A 78 6.33 -1.76 -0.40
CA ILE A 78 6.66 -3.12 -0.81
C ILE A 78 8.04 -3.10 -1.47
N GLY A 79 8.98 -3.86 -0.93
CA GLY A 79 10.28 -4.12 -1.54
C GLY A 79 10.27 -5.43 -2.31
N ILE A 80 10.60 -5.41 -3.61
CA ILE A 80 10.66 -6.62 -4.44
C ILE A 80 12.13 -6.96 -4.71
N TYR A 81 12.50 -8.20 -4.44
CA TYR A 81 13.84 -8.72 -4.69
C TYR A 81 13.79 -9.72 -5.84
N PHE A 82 14.62 -9.51 -6.84
CA PHE A 82 14.69 -10.37 -8.01
C PHE A 82 15.73 -11.47 -7.85
N ASN A 83 15.46 -12.61 -8.47
CA ASN A 83 16.41 -13.71 -8.58
C ASN A 83 17.67 -13.23 -9.31
N TYR A 84 18.83 -13.71 -8.84
CA TYR A 84 20.17 -13.43 -9.36
C TYR A 84 20.72 -12.00 -9.16
N ILE A 85 19.89 -10.96 -9.14
CA ILE A 85 20.34 -9.56 -9.01
C ILE A 85 20.02 -8.91 -7.65
N GLY A 86 19.13 -9.49 -6.85
CA GLY A 86 18.77 -8.96 -5.53
C GLY A 86 17.81 -7.77 -5.59
N LYS A 87 18.00 -6.75 -4.75
CA LYS A 87 17.18 -5.53 -4.78
C LYS A 87 17.53 -4.76 -6.05
N PHE A 88 16.54 -4.50 -6.90
CA PHE A 88 16.76 -3.79 -8.14
C PHE A 88 16.66 -2.27 -7.93
N GLU A 89 17.81 -1.63 -7.81
CA GLU A 89 17.93 -0.17 -7.69
C GLU A 89 18.43 0.41 -9.02
N ASN A 90 17.52 0.99 -9.80
CA ASN A 90 17.78 1.66 -11.08
C ASN A 90 17.14 3.06 -11.02
N GLU A 91 17.58 3.98 -11.86
CA GLU A 91 17.02 5.33 -12.01
C GLU A 91 15.50 5.27 -12.28
N VAL A 92 15.06 4.27 -13.07
CA VAL A 92 13.64 4.00 -13.33
C VAL A 92 12.88 3.57 -12.08
N THR A 93 13.48 2.77 -11.20
CA THR A 93 12.87 2.38 -9.94
C THR A 93 12.86 3.53 -8.93
N GLN A 94 13.85 4.42 -8.95
CA GLN A 94 13.87 5.63 -8.12
C GLN A 94 12.77 6.63 -8.52
N LEU A 95 12.47 6.74 -9.82
CA LEU A 95 11.32 7.51 -10.31
C LEU A 95 9.97 6.84 -10.00
N ALA A 96 9.96 5.52 -9.81
CA ALA A 96 8.76 4.77 -9.48
C ALA A 96 8.43 4.79 -7.98
N GLU A 97 9.41 5.07 -7.10
CA GLU A 97 9.14 5.37 -5.71
C GLU A 97 8.35 6.69 -5.65
N PRO A 98 7.07 6.66 -5.21
CA PRO A 98 6.25 7.86 -5.21
C PRO A 98 6.90 8.93 -4.34
N THR A 99 6.98 10.14 -4.86
CA THR A 99 7.54 11.27 -4.11
C THR A 99 6.68 11.51 -2.86
N GLU A 100 7.26 12.03 -1.78
CA GLU A 100 6.50 12.35 -0.57
C GLU A 100 5.25 13.19 -0.84
N GLN A 101 5.29 14.08 -1.84
CA GLN A 101 4.16 14.91 -2.24
C GLN A 101 3.02 14.07 -2.85
N GLU A 102 3.34 13.12 -3.72
CA GLU A 102 2.37 12.20 -4.33
C GLU A 102 1.75 11.28 -3.26
N ILE A 103 2.57 10.81 -2.31
CA ILE A 103 2.11 10.04 -1.15
C ILE A 103 1.11 10.86 -0.32
N ARG A 104 1.34 12.16 -0.14
CA ARG A 104 0.40 13.06 0.57
C ARG A 104 -0.90 13.24 -0.21
N GLN A 105 -0.83 13.50 -1.51
CA GLN A 105 -2.01 13.62 -2.37
C GLN A 105 -2.88 12.35 -2.34
N MET A 106 -2.25 11.17 -2.49
CA MET A 106 -2.96 9.89 -2.40
C MET A 106 -3.70 9.74 -1.06
N ARG A 107 -3.09 10.16 0.07
CA ARG A 107 -3.75 10.11 1.38
C ARG A 107 -4.96 11.03 1.46
N GLU A 108 -4.82 12.25 0.94
CA GLU A 108 -5.89 13.23 0.90
C GLU A 108 -7.06 12.72 0.07
N GLU A 109 -6.79 12.15 -1.12
CA GLU A 109 -7.81 11.53 -1.97
C GLU A 109 -8.53 10.38 -1.26
N ILE A 110 -7.78 9.48 -0.60
CA ILE A 110 -8.36 8.37 0.16
C ILE A 110 -9.26 8.90 1.29
N GLU A 111 -8.82 9.94 2.00
CA GLU A 111 -9.57 10.53 3.10
C GLU A 111 -10.82 11.29 2.61
N GLU A 112 -10.70 12.05 1.53
CA GLU A 112 -11.81 12.75 0.91
C GLU A 112 -12.86 11.78 0.37
N ALA A 113 -12.43 10.69 -0.29
CA ALA A 113 -13.32 9.62 -0.74
C ALA A 113 -14.07 8.96 0.43
N GLN A 114 -13.42 8.75 1.59
CA GLN A 114 -14.07 8.25 2.80
C GLN A 114 -15.07 9.26 3.38
N LYS A 115 -14.67 10.54 3.45
CA LYS A 115 -15.55 11.64 3.90
C LYS A 115 -16.76 11.78 2.99
N GLU A 116 -16.59 11.69 1.68
CA GLU A 116 -17.67 11.81 0.71
C GLU A 116 -18.62 10.62 0.76
N LYS A 117 -18.11 9.38 0.90
CA LYS A 117 -18.97 8.21 1.17
C LYS A 117 -19.80 8.39 2.43
N SER A 118 -19.19 8.90 3.51
CA SER A 118 -19.91 9.20 4.76
C SER A 118 -20.95 10.30 4.56
N ARG A 119 -20.61 11.40 3.88
CA ARG A 119 -21.54 12.49 3.57
C ARG A 119 -22.71 12.00 2.72
N ALA A 120 -22.44 11.23 1.66
CA ALA A 120 -23.45 10.64 0.80
C ALA A 120 -24.42 9.75 1.60
N TYR A 121 -23.88 8.87 2.45
CA TYR A 121 -24.67 8.06 3.37
C TYR A 121 -25.57 8.91 4.27
N HIS A 122 -25.02 9.97 4.90
CA HIS A 122 -25.81 10.86 5.76
C HIS A 122 -26.86 11.66 4.99
N ARG A 123 -26.57 12.10 3.76
CA ARG A 123 -27.55 12.77 2.88
C ARG A 123 -28.72 11.85 2.58
N GLU A 124 -28.44 10.60 2.20
CA GLU A 124 -29.45 9.60 1.89
C GLU A 124 -30.26 9.20 3.12
N TYR A 125 -29.57 8.90 4.24
CA TYR A 125 -30.20 8.60 5.51
C TYR A 125 -31.14 9.72 5.97
N SER A 126 -30.68 10.98 5.93
CA SER A 126 -31.49 12.15 6.29
C SER A 126 -32.70 12.30 5.38
N ARG A 127 -32.55 12.06 4.08
CA ARG A 127 -33.65 12.10 3.10
C ARG A 127 -34.68 11.02 3.40
N ALA A 128 -34.25 9.78 3.65
CA ALA A 128 -35.13 8.67 3.97
C ALA A 128 -35.85 8.88 5.31
N TYR A 129 -35.14 9.38 6.33
CA TYR A 129 -35.71 9.71 7.62
C TYR A 129 -36.78 10.80 7.51
N ARG A 130 -36.50 11.88 6.77
CA ARG A 130 -37.47 12.95 6.49
C ARG A 130 -38.70 12.43 5.77
N ALA A 131 -38.52 11.57 4.75
CA ALA A 131 -39.63 10.99 4.02
C ALA A 131 -40.53 10.12 4.92
N ARG A 132 -39.94 9.26 5.75
CA ARG A 132 -40.69 8.39 6.68
C ARG A 132 -41.44 9.17 7.77
N ASN A 133 -40.91 10.31 8.20
CA ASN A 133 -41.52 11.12 9.27
C ASN A 133 -42.37 12.29 8.75
N LEU A 134 -42.58 12.39 7.43
CA LEU A 134 -43.28 13.52 6.80
C LEU A 134 -44.73 13.64 7.29
N GLU A 135 -45.45 12.53 7.46
CA GLU A 135 -46.83 12.55 7.96
C GLU A 135 -46.92 12.98 9.41
N LYS A 136 -46.05 12.43 10.28
CA LYS A 136 -45.94 12.85 11.68
C LYS A 136 -45.63 14.34 11.79
N GLN A 137 -44.73 14.84 10.93
CA GLN A 137 -44.40 16.27 10.90
C GLN A 137 -45.60 17.11 10.45
N ARG A 138 -46.32 16.70 9.40
CA ARG A 138 -47.55 17.37 8.94
C ARG A 138 -48.64 17.37 10.01
N GLU A 139 -48.81 16.27 10.72
CA GLU A 139 -49.78 16.15 11.81
C GLU A 139 -49.40 17.06 12.98
N TYR A 140 -48.13 17.07 13.38
CA TYR A 140 -47.60 18.00 14.38
C TYR A 140 -47.87 19.46 13.98
N ASP A 141 -47.59 19.84 12.73
CA ASP A 141 -47.83 21.20 12.23
C ASP A 141 -49.33 21.54 12.24
N ARG A 142 -50.21 20.59 11.88
CA ARG A 142 -51.67 20.76 11.96
C ARG A 142 -52.14 21.01 13.38
N ILE A 143 -51.66 20.22 14.35
CA ILE A 143 -52.02 20.35 15.76
C ILE A 143 -51.52 21.70 16.30
N LYS A 144 -50.25 22.03 16.06
CA LYS A 144 -49.64 23.28 16.51
C LYS A 144 -50.34 24.51 15.91
N ALA A 145 -50.75 24.45 14.64
CA ALA A 145 -51.53 25.51 14.01
C ALA A 145 -52.92 25.67 14.65
N ARG A 146 -53.59 24.57 15.02
CA ARG A 146 -54.88 24.60 15.73
C ARG A 146 -54.71 25.22 17.12
N GLU A 147 -53.70 24.80 17.88
CA GLU A 147 -53.38 25.37 19.20
C GLU A 147 -53.08 26.87 19.11
N TYR A 148 -52.28 27.28 18.12
CA TYR A 148 -51.97 28.70 17.91
C TYR A 148 -53.23 29.52 17.62
N ARG A 149 -54.10 29.05 16.72
CA ARG A 149 -55.38 29.72 16.40
C ARG A 149 -56.30 29.79 17.62
N ALA A 150 -56.40 28.70 18.39
CA ALA A 150 -57.20 28.66 19.61
C ALA A 150 -56.69 29.66 20.66
N ARG A 151 -55.37 29.72 20.88
CA ARG A 151 -54.74 30.72 21.76
C ARG A 151 -55.03 32.15 21.32
N LYS A 152 -54.87 32.45 20.03
CA LYS A 152 -55.17 33.78 19.49
C LYS A 152 -56.65 34.16 19.64
N LYS A 153 -57.56 33.22 19.41
CA LYS A 153 -59.01 33.44 19.59
C LYS A 153 -59.36 33.67 21.07
N ALA A 154 -58.78 32.90 21.99
CA ALA A 154 -58.99 33.06 23.42
C ALA A 154 -58.44 34.41 23.94
N GLN A 155 -57.27 34.84 23.44
CA GLN A 155 -56.71 36.16 23.75
C GLN A 155 -57.62 37.30 23.26
N ALA A 156 -58.19 37.17 22.06
CA ALA A 156 -59.10 38.19 21.50
C ALA A 156 -60.47 38.24 22.21
N ALA A 157 -60.94 37.12 22.78
CA ALA A 157 -62.19 37.07 23.54
C ALA A 157 -62.05 37.53 25.00
N ALA A 158 -60.82 37.70 25.49
CA ALA A 158 -60.51 38.19 26.83
C ALA A 158 -60.15 39.69 26.87
N GLN A 159 -60.15 40.36 25.72
CA GLN A 159 -60.08 41.82 25.57
C GLN A 159 -61.48 42.39 25.37
#